data_AF-A0A0D6QPN3-F1
#
_entry.id   AF-A0A0D6QPN3-F1
#
_cell.length_a   1.000
_cell.length_b   1.000
_cell.length_c   1.000
_cell.angle_alpha   90.00
_cell.angle_beta   90.00
_cell.angle_gamma   90.00
#
_symmetry.space_group_name_H-M   'P 1'
#
loop_
_entity.id
_entity.type
_entity.pdbx_description
1 polymer ?
#
loop_
_entity_poly.entity_id
_entity_poly.type
_entity_poly.pdbx_seq_one_letter_code
_entity_poly.pdbx_strand_id
1 'polypeptide(L)'
;MRRTFAAARLLIPILLLACTGGAPLPDGSLGGQPGGGPGPGGGGGGGGGGGGNGGVVNPDAPLGAPAWPPLQTSVEPYALAFDDATAAIVYTMWSKEYAPGRFHYHGAWWDVTLRQRGDGSREHPKHSWKVRRPKDAPLDGERTRNLLAEWPDGGYLSDPFSYALMMGAGVPTPRARFVTLDVNGEHQGVYVEVEEPDEKHFLLENGIDPNANVYRCGLRDCELKLTPPAHYQGPWEKKTNSSEPSDDLDAFLVGLSRTPEGEIEAWLERHVDLPRFFRFYAVGILISLSGIDDSGSYLVHDRVRDRWLWVPWDLNNAKLVFWRDNAVEWGVPFRYAIPFYTLYDAGTLGVAAGKEARYGGAHPPFVVLFQRIWDRPALRNRILDEVEAMLDGPFAEAETSPRIEGLHALIAGLLPADPWVDPAHADASVQVLKDYVRRRTGFLREQIALERHRGEGGLVVNAVAPDAIELYNREDTPRDLGGLAITGDLRQRLATPLPAGTVVPPHGTLRLPFPVAAEGGEVGIFDVATQLPVDAVYYGPPGGRTYARTPDGAETWGWR
;
A
#
# COMPACT_ATOMS: atom_id res chain seq x y z
N MET A 1 36.45 23.93 23.11
CA MET A 1 36.98 23.22 21.92
C MET A 1 35.80 22.62 21.17
N ARG A 2 35.33 23.29 20.11
CA ARG A 2 34.24 22.81 19.24
C ARG A 2 34.86 21.96 18.13
N ARG A 3 34.36 20.74 17.92
CA ARG A 3 34.65 19.93 16.72
C ARG A 3 33.36 19.76 15.94
N THR A 4 33.30 20.46 14.81
CA THR A 4 32.34 20.30 13.73
C THR A 4 32.64 18.99 12.99
N PHE A 5 31.66 18.11 12.86
CA PHE A 5 31.69 16.99 11.92
C PHE A 5 30.83 17.37 10.71
N ALA A 6 31.46 17.52 9.55
CA ALA A 6 30.79 17.68 8.28
C ALA A 6 30.53 16.29 7.68
N ALA A 7 29.26 15.92 7.49
CA ALA A 7 28.88 14.75 6.72
C ALA A 7 28.80 15.14 5.24
N ALA A 8 29.67 14.56 4.41
CA ALA A 8 29.61 14.70 2.96
C ALA A 8 28.46 13.84 2.42
N ARG A 9 27.42 14.46 1.87
CA ARG A 9 26.39 13.78 1.05
C ARG A 9 26.83 13.81 -0.41
N LEU A 10 26.94 12.62 -0.99
CA LEU A 10 27.22 12.39 -2.40
C LEU A 10 25.94 12.68 -3.21
N LEU A 11 25.96 13.75 -4.01
CA LEU A 11 24.88 14.09 -4.95
C LEU A 11 25.03 13.25 -6.22
N ILE A 12 24.03 12.43 -6.54
CA ILE A 12 23.88 11.78 -7.85
C ILE A 12 23.00 12.69 -8.71
N PRO A 13 23.49 13.25 -9.84
CA PRO A 13 22.67 14.13 -10.67
C PRO A 13 21.75 13.30 -11.58
N ILE A 14 20.44 13.54 -11.46
CA ILE A 14 19.44 13.09 -12.43
C ILE A 14 19.47 14.07 -13.60
N LEU A 15 19.79 13.55 -14.79
CA LEU A 15 19.83 14.30 -16.04
C LEU A 15 18.38 14.50 -16.55
N LEU A 16 17.87 15.73 -16.48
CA LEU A 16 16.59 16.13 -17.06
C LEU A 16 16.82 16.73 -18.46
N LEU A 17 16.28 16.08 -19.49
CA LEU A 17 16.26 16.60 -20.86
C LEU A 17 15.06 17.57 -20.98
N ALA A 18 15.36 18.86 -21.13
CA ALA A 18 14.37 19.90 -21.36
C ALA A 18 14.10 20.07 -22.86
N CYS A 19 12.82 20.06 -23.26
CA CYS A 19 12.38 20.64 -24.53
C CYS A 19 11.56 21.90 -24.23
N THR A 20 12.03 23.02 -24.77
CA THR A 20 11.54 24.37 -24.61
C THR A 20 10.52 24.75 -25.68
N GLY A 21 9.58 25.63 -25.31
CA GLY A 21 9.21 26.79 -26.13
C GLY A 21 7.83 26.79 -26.78
N GLY A 22 7.01 27.79 -26.41
CA GLY A 22 5.90 28.26 -27.25
C GLY A 22 4.76 28.92 -26.47
N ALA A 23 4.82 30.24 -26.28
CA ALA A 23 3.74 31.12 -25.85
C ALA A 23 3.76 32.36 -26.76
N PRO A 24 2.80 33.31 -26.73
CA PRO A 24 1.36 33.27 -26.42
C PRO A 24 0.49 34.08 -27.43
N LEU A 25 -0.78 34.37 -27.06
CA LEU A 25 -1.64 35.57 -27.35
C LEU A 25 -2.96 35.27 -28.12
N PRO A 26 -3.99 36.15 -28.07
CA PRO A 26 -4.63 36.79 -26.90
C PRO A 26 -6.18 36.86 -26.99
N ASP A 27 -6.79 37.31 -25.88
CA ASP A 27 -8.04 38.07 -25.67
C ASP A 27 -9.33 37.87 -26.52
N GLY A 28 -10.44 37.78 -25.79
CA GLY A 28 -11.79 37.98 -26.29
C GLY A 28 -12.85 37.94 -25.19
N SER A 29 -13.05 39.08 -24.51
CA SER A 29 -14.16 39.34 -23.60
C SER A 29 -15.53 39.17 -24.29
N LEU A 30 -16.58 38.82 -23.53
CA LEU A 30 -17.80 39.64 -23.34
C LEU A 30 -18.90 38.88 -22.58
N GLY A 31 -19.23 39.39 -21.37
CA GLY A 31 -20.61 39.75 -20.96
C GLY A 31 -21.59 38.65 -20.54
N GLY A 32 -22.15 38.80 -19.32
CA GLY A 32 -23.53 38.36 -19.04
C GLY A 32 -23.80 37.74 -17.66
N GLN A 33 -23.78 38.55 -16.60
CA GLN A 33 -24.58 38.31 -15.38
C GLN A 33 -26.02 38.79 -15.65
N PRO A 34 -27.05 38.20 -15.01
CA PRO A 34 -27.48 38.77 -13.74
C PRO A 34 -27.97 37.76 -12.67
N GLY A 35 -27.49 37.95 -11.44
CA GLY A 35 -28.29 38.39 -10.29
C GLY A 35 -29.59 37.66 -9.91
N GLY A 36 -29.60 37.09 -8.69
CA GLY A 36 -30.81 36.74 -7.96
C GLY A 36 -30.54 36.11 -6.59
N GLY A 37 -30.26 36.92 -5.56
CA GLY A 37 -30.40 36.52 -4.15
C GLY A 37 -31.78 36.91 -3.60
N PRO A 38 -31.97 36.96 -2.27
CA PRO A 38 -31.98 35.84 -1.33
C PRO A 38 -33.30 35.79 -0.53
N GLY A 39 -33.55 34.69 0.21
CA GLY A 39 -34.72 34.59 1.10
C GLY A 39 -34.46 33.65 2.29
N PRO A 40 -34.79 34.04 3.54
CA PRO A 40 -34.24 33.43 4.75
C PRO A 40 -35.21 32.48 5.46
N GLY A 41 -34.69 31.60 6.31
CA GLY A 41 -35.48 30.79 7.24
C GLY A 41 -34.60 30.11 8.27
N GLY A 42 -34.57 30.66 9.50
CA GLY A 42 -33.78 30.17 10.62
C GLY A 42 -34.52 29.20 11.55
N GLY A 43 -33.77 28.72 12.56
CA GLY A 43 -34.24 27.96 13.73
C GLY A 43 -33.44 26.66 13.90
N GLY A 44 -32.34 26.64 14.65
CA GLY A 44 -32.31 26.24 16.08
C GLY A 44 -32.12 24.71 16.18
N GLY A 45 -30.99 24.15 16.59
CA GLY A 45 -30.27 24.39 17.84
C GLY A 45 -30.62 23.26 18.83
N GLY A 46 -29.80 22.21 18.86
CA GLY A 46 -29.98 21.07 19.77
C GLY A 46 -29.01 19.93 19.47
N GLY A 47 -27.78 20.06 19.96
CA GLY A 47 -26.75 19.02 19.86
C GLY A 47 -27.10 17.80 20.70
N GLY A 48 -27.22 16.65 20.04
CA GLY A 48 -27.23 15.33 20.67
C GLY A 48 -26.07 14.54 20.08
N GLY A 49 -25.09 14.19 20.92
CA GLY A 49 -24.00 13.29 20.56
C GLY A 49 -24.58 11.96 20.09
N GLY A 50 -24.39 11.66 18.82
CA GLY A 50 -24.70 10.36 18.24
C GLY A 50 -23.63 9.36 18.63
N GLY A 51 -23.77 8.75 19.82
CA GLY A 51 -23.19 7.44 20.07
C GLY A 51 -23.83 6.46 19.09
N GLY A 52 -23.09 6.09 18.06
CA GLY A 52 -23.52 5.05 17.11
C GLY A 52 -23.74 3.75 17.87
N ASN A 53 -25.00 3.31 17.94
CA ASN A 53 -25.33 1.96 18.35
C ASN A 53 -24.54 0.99 17.47
N GLY A 54 -23.67 0.17 18.09
CA GLY A 54 -22.96 -0.94 17.47
C GLY A 54 -23.92 -2.03 17.02
N GLY A 55 -24.66 -1.76 15.94
CA GLY A 55 -25.32 -2.80 15.17
C GLY A 55 -24.24 -3.72 14.60
N VAL A 56 -24.41 -5.02 14.81
CA VAL A 56 -23.55 -6.05 14.21
C VAL A 56 -23.55 -5.82 12.70
N VAL A 57 -22.43 -5.35 12.16
CA VAL A 57 -22.25 -5.17 10.71
C VAL A 57 -22.43 -6.56 10.10
N ASN A 58 -23.41 -6.71 9.19
CA ASN A 58 -23.49 -7.94 8.41
C ASN A 58 -22.28 -7.96 7.47
N PRO A 59 -21.30 -8.83 7.70
CA PRO A 59 -20.04 -8.87 6.96
C PRO A 59 -20.19 -9.23 5.48
N ASP A 60 -21.23 -10.00 5.16
CA ASP A 60 -21.55 -10.57 3.84
C ASP A 60 -22.54 -9.67 3.09
N ALA A 61 -22.97 -8.57 3.71
CA ALA A 61 -23.73 -7.56 2.99
C ALA A 61 -22.88 -7.04 1.82
N PRO A 62 -23.46 -6.89 0.62
CA PRO A 62 -22.79 -6.22 -0.47
C PRO A 62 -22.22 -4.88 0.01
N LEU A 63 -20.96 -4.61 -0.32
CA LEU A 63 -20.34 -3.34 0.02
C LEU A 63 -21.13 -2.20 -0.64
N GLY A 64 -21.55 -1.22 0.16
CA GLY A 64 -22.21 -0.02 -0.36
C GLY A 64 -21.31 0.78 -1.30
N ALA A 65 -21.88 1.76 -2.01
CA ALA A 65 -21.09 2.68 -2.82
C ALA A 65 -20.03 3.38 -1.95
N PRO A 66 -18.78 3.53 -2.44
CA PRO A 66 -17.75 4.25 -1.71
C PRO A 66 -18.19 5.67 -1.32
N ALA A 67 -18.03 6.02 -0.05
CA ALA A 67 -18.41 7.33 0.49
C ALA A 67 -17.47 7.74 1.63
N TRP A 68 -16.99 8.97 1.59
CA TRP A 68 -16.07 9.49 2.61
C TRP A 68 -16.67 9.42 4.02
N PRO A 69 -15.88 9.01 5.04
CA PRO A 69 -16.30 9.12 6.43
C PRO A 69 -16.50 10.59 6.84
N PRO A 70 -17.23 10.87 7.94
CA PRO A 70 -17.29 12.21 8.49
C PRO A 70 -15.90 12.79 8.77
N LEU A 71 -15.73 14.08 8.54
CA LEU A 71 -14.51 14.77 8.97
C LEU A 71 -14.44 14.77 10.50
N GLN A 72 -13.21 14.66 11.02
CA GLN A 72 -12.94 14.98 12.41
C GLN A 72 -13.42 16.41 12.71
N THR A 73 -13.95 16.64 13.91
CA THR A 73 -14.55 17.92 14.30
C THR A 73 -13.70 18.73 15.25
N SER A 74 -12.71 18.11 15.90
CA SER A 74 -11.83 18.74 16.89
C SER A 74 -10.51 18.00 17.01
N VAL A 75 -9.42 18.74 17.22
CA VAL A 75 -8.09 18.19 17.46
C VAL A 75 -7.85 18.10 18.96
N GLU A 76 -7.71 16.88 19.48
CA GLU A 76 -7.54 16.64 20.92
C GLU A 76 -6.09 16.87 21.38
N PRO A 77 -5.88 17.53 22.53
CA PRO A 77 -4.55 17.69 23.10
C PRO A 77 -4.15 16.50 23.97
N TYR A 78 -3.02 15.89 23.63
CA TYR A 78 -2.39 14.83 24.41
C TYR A 78 -1.10 15.29 25.06
N ALA A 79 -0.70 14.60 26.12
CA ALA A 79 0.61 14.79 26.72
C ALA A 79 1.23 13.47 27.16
N LEU A 80 2.54 13.35 27.05
CA LEU A 80 3.35 12.28 27.63
C LEU A 80 4.22 12.86 28.74
N ALA A 81 4.33 12.14 29.85
CA ALA A 81 5.23 12.49 30.94
C ALA A 81 5.98 11.23 31.42
N PHE A 82 7.29 11.32 31.53
CA PHE A 82 8.16 10.24 32.00
C PHE A 82 9.46 10.80 32.60
N ASP A 83 10.13 10.00 33.44
CA ASP A 83 11.34 10.37 34.16
C ASP A 83 12.63 10.19 33.35
N ASP A 84 13.76 10.63 33.89
CA ASP A 84 15.07 10.53 33.24
C ASP A 84 15.50 9.07 32.98
N ALA A 85 15.08 8.14 33.85
CA ALA A 85 15.36 6.72 33.67
C ALA A 85 14.65 6.17 32.44
N THR A 86 13.38 6.55 32.25
CA THR A 86 12.62 6.25 31.04
C THR A 86 13.20 6.95 29.82
N ALA A 87 13.57 8.22 29.95
CA ALA A 87 14.17 9.00 28.87
C ALA A 87 15.43 8.31 28.30
N ALA A 88 16.30 7.80 29.18
CA ALA A 88 17.50 7.06 28.79
C ALA A 88 17.20 5.81 27.94
N ILE A 89 16.05 5.16 28.16
CA ILE A 89 15.61 4.00 27.39
C ILE A 89 14.96 4.44 26.06
N VAL A 90 14.00 5.36 26.12
CA VAL A 90 13.13 5.66 24.97
C VAL A 90 13.82 6.50 23.90
N TYR A 91 14.83 7.30 24.27
CA TYR A 91 15.65 8.06 23.33
C TYR A 91 16.90 7.29 22.86
N THR A 92 17.14 6.08 23.37
CA THR A 92 18.19 5.22 22.80
C THR A 92 17.79 4.84 21.38
N MET A 93 18.62 5.23 20.40
CA MET A 93 18.38 4.96 18.99
C MET A 93 18.17 3.46 18.77
N TRP A 94 17.14 3.13 17.98
CA TRP A 94 16.69 1.75 17.70
C TRP A 94 16.08 0.98 18.89
N SER A 95 15.96 1.58 20.08
CA SER A 95 15.28 0.94 21.20
C SER A 95 13.84 0.58 20.82
N LYS A 96 13.48 -0.67 21.10
CA LYS A 96 12.12 -1.20 21.02
C LYS A 96 11.55 -1.53 22.41
N GLU A 97 12.30 -1.20 23.45
CA GLU A 97 11.91 -1.43 24.84
C GLU A 97 10.82 -0.46 25.25
N TYR A 98 9.78 -0.99 25.89
CA TYR A 98 8.75 -0.19 26.51
C TYR A 98 9.21 0.18 27.92
N ALA A 99 9.06 1.46 28.27
CA ALA A 99 9.38 1.97 29.59
C ALA A 99 8.17 2.68 30.21
N PRO A 100 8.08 2.76 31.56
CA PRO A 100 6.94 3.36 32.25
C PRO A 100 6.77 4.85 31.94
N GLY A 101 5.53 5.34 31.94
CA GLY A 101 5.25 6.76 31.80
C GLY A 101 3.79 7.06 32.07
N ARG A 102 3.37 8.29 31.77
CA ARG A 102 1.99 8.74 31.89
C ARG A 102 1.52 9.37 30.59
N PHE A 103 0.26 9.14 30.25
CA PHE A 103 -0.42 9.67 29.07
C PHE A 103 -1.64 10.48 29.50
N HIS A 104 -1.71 11.73 29.10
CA HIS A 104 -2.86 12.59 29.33
C HIS A 104 -3.87 12.42 28.20
N TYR A 105 -5.06 11.93 28.56
CA TYR A 105 -6.13 11.56 27.63
C TYR A 105 -7.49 11.86 28.27
N HIS A 106 -8.38 12.54 27.55
CA HIS A 106 -9.70 13.02 28.02
C HIS A 106 -9.64 13.74 29.38
N GLY A 107 -8.67 14.64 29.56
CA GLY A 107 -8.55 15.45 30.77
C GLY A 107 -8.01 14.72 32.00
N ALA A 108 -7.53 13.48 31.85
CA ALA A 108 -6.98 12.67 32.93
C ALA A 108 -5.61 12.08 32.56
N TRP A 109 -4.77 11.86 33.57
CA TRP A 109 -3.48 11.18 33.42
C TRP A 109 -3.61 9.69 33.70
N TRP A 110 -3.08 8.88 32.79
CA TRP A 110 -3.12 7.43 32.85
C TRP A 110 -1.71 6.85 32.87
N ASP A 111 -1.45 5.90 33.76
CA ASP A 111 -0.19 5.17 33.73
C ASP A 111 -0.12 4.27 32.50
N VAL A 112 0.99 4.33 31.79
CA VAL A 112 1.20 3.63 30.53
C VAL A 112 2.62 3.08 30.47
N THR A 113 2.86 2.24 29.48
CA THR A 113 4.20 2.04 28.96
C THR A 113 4.31 2.69 27.59
N LEU A 114 5.47 3.24 27.27
CA LEU A 114 5.70 3.95 26.03
C LEU A 114 7.07 3.67 25.44
N ARG A 115 7.22 3.95 24.16
CA ARG A 115 8.49 3.96 23.43
C ARG A 115 8.40 4.81 22.18
N GLN A 116 9.55 5.14 21.60
CA GLN A 116 9.57 5.63 20.23
C GLN A 116 9.13 4.55 19.24
N ARG A 117 8.43 4.99 18.18
CA ARG A 117 7.88 4.17 17.10
C ARG A 117 8.62 4.40 15.79
N GLY A 118 8.57 3.35 14.95
CA GLY A 118 9.00 3.35 13.56
C GLY A 118 10.18 2.43 13.33
N ASP A 119 10.85 2.61 12.20
CA ASP A 119 12.23 2.19 11.96
C ASP A 119 13.01 3.46 11.61
N GLY A 120 13.14 3.79 10.32
CA GLY A 120 13.84 5.00 9.86
C GLY A 120 13.30 6.32 10.44
N SER A 121 12.02 6.37 10.83
CA SER A 121 11.43 7.59 11.40
C SER A 121 12.04 8.01 12.76
N ARG A 122 12.80 7.13 13.43
CA ARG A 122 13.56 7.49 14.63
C ARG A 122 14.72 8.45 14.37
N GLU A 123 15.19 8.50 13.13
CA GLU A 123 16.26 9.42 12.72
C GLU A 123 15.74 10.85 12.51
N HIS A 124 14.42 11.05 12.42
CA HIS A 124 13.82 12.37 12.32
C HIS A 124 13.86 13.12 13.65
N PRO A 125 13.96 14.45 13.63
CA PRO A 125 14.03 15.25 14.86
C PRO A 125 12.70 15.28 15.63
N LYS A 126 11.55 15.11 14.93
CA LYS A 126 10.23 14.94 15.56
C LYS A 126 9.91 13.46 15.68
N HIS A 127 9.89 12.94 16.90
CA HIS A 127 9.75 11.51 17.15
C HIS A 127 8.29 11.05 17.19
N SER A 128 8.04 9.88 16.62
CA SER A 128 6.76 9.16 16.75
C SER A 128 6.74 8.31 18.02
N TRP A 129 5.57 8.14 18.63
CA TRP A 129 5.40 7.42 19.89
C TRP A 129 4.42 6.26 19.76
N LYS A 130 4.63 5.23 20.56
CA LYS A 130 3.66 4.15 20.78
C LYS A 130 3.38 4.02 22.27
N VAL A 131 2.10 4.13 22.63
CA VAL A 131 1.62 4.08 24.01
C VAL A 131 0.81 2.80 24.21
N ARG A 132 1.00 2.15 25.37
CA ARG A 132 0.30 0.91 25.73
C ARG A 132 -0.25 0.95 27.15
N ARG A 133 -1.50 0.53 27.28
CA ARG A 133 -2.18 0.24 28.55
C ARG A 133 -2.13 -1.26 28.89
N PRO A 134 -2.40 -1.62 30.15
CA PRO A 134 -2.70 -3.01 30.52
C PRO A 134 -3.93 -3.55 29.75
N LYS A 135 -3.98 -4.87 29.53
CA LYS A 135 -5.05 -5.53 28.75
C LYS A 135 -6.44 -5.35 29.36
N ASP A 136 -6.52 -5.23 30.67
CA ASP A 136 -7.74 -5.09 31.47
C ASP A 136 -8.16 -3.64 31.71
N ALA A 137 -7.38 -2.66 31.23
CA ALA A 137 -7.68 -1.24 31.39
C ALA A 137 -7.43 -0.40 30.11
N PRO A 138 -8.05 -0.77 28.96
CA PRO A 138 -7.95 -0.01 27.73
C PRO A 138 -8.58 1.39 27.86
N LEU A 139 -8.21 2.30 26.95
CA LEU A 139 -8.80 3.63 26.82
C LEU A 139 -9.70 3.64 25.59
N ASP A 140 -11.00 3.85 25.78
CA ASP A 140 -12.02 3.81 24.71
C ASP A 140 -11.95 2.53 23.86
N GLY A 141 -11.77 1.37 24.54
CA GLY A 141 -11.67 0.07 23.88
C GLY A 141 -10.30 -0.24 23.24
N GLU A 142 -9.38 0.73 23.23
CA GLU A 142 -8.04 0.59 22.64
C GLU A 142 -6.97 0.48 23.72
N ARG A 143 -6.17 -0.58 23.65
CA ARG A 143 -5.01 -0.73 24.55
C ARG A 143 -3.77 -0.02 24.00
N THR A 144 -3.65 0.08 22.69
CA THR A 144 -2.47 0.57 21.99
C THR A 144 -2.82 1.78 21.15
N ARG A 145 -2.06 2.87 21.30
CA ARG A 145 -2.19 4.09 20.49
C ARG A 145 -0.87 4.41 19.80
N ASN A 146 -0.93 4.78 18.53
CA ASN A 146 0.24 5.14 17.73
C ASN A 146 0.17 6.61 17.37
N LEU A 147 1.11 7.40 17.87
CA LEU A 147 1.18 8.83 17.63
C LEU A 147 2.30 9.08 16.62
N LEU A 148 1.93 9.20 15.35
CA LEU A 148 2.87 9.41 14.26
C LEU A 148 3.19 10.89 14.10
N ALA A 149 4.48 11.20 14.03
CA ALA A 149 4.96 12.55 13.88
C ALA A 149 4.69 13.12 12.49
N GLU A 150 4.51 12.26 11.48
CA GLU A 150 4.34 12.61 10.06
C GLU A 150 5.32 13.69 9.58
N TRP A 151 6.53 13.70 10.16
CA TRP A 151 7.54 14.73 9.92
C TRP A 151 7.95 14.88 8.45
N PRO A 152 8.08 13.80 7.65
CA PRO A 152 8.42 13.96 6.24
C PRO A 152 7.30 14.58 5.39
N ASP A 153 6.04 14.49 5.81
CA ASP A 153 4.93 15.13 5.11
C ASP A 153 4.86 16.61 5.50
N GLY A 154 5.19 17.49 4.56
CA GLY A 154 5.19 18.93 4.75
C GLY A 154 3.79 19.51 5.04
N GLY A 155 2.72 18.79 4.69
CA GLY A 155 1.33 19.21 4.93
C GLY A 155 0.61 18.44 6.04
N TYR A 156 1.16 17.33 6.53
CA TYR A 156 0.49 16.38 7.44
C TYR A 156 -0.81 15.76 6.91
N LEU A 157 -1.16 15.96 5.62
CA LEU A 157 -2.47 15.59 5.07
C LEU A 157 -2.52 14.17 4.50
N SER A 158 -1.38 13.60 4.09
CA SER A 158 -1.35 12.43 3.21
C SER A 158 -1.90 11.19 3.89
N ASP A 159 -1.50 10.95 5.14
CA ASP A 159 -1.95 9.80 5.92
C ASP A 159 -3.44 9.89 6.27
N PRO A 160 -3.93 10.98 6.91
CA PRO A 160 -5.37 11.14 7.18
C PRO A 160 -6.24 11.06 5.93
N PHE A 161 -5.80 11.65 4.82
CA PHE A 161 -6.49 11.56 3.54
C PHE A 161 -6.58 10.12 3.02
N SER A 162 -5.45 9.40 3.05
CA SER A 162 -5.36 8.03 2.53
C SER A 162 -6.16 7.04 3.36
N TYR A 163 -6.06 7.11 4.70
CA TYR A 163 -6.87 6.27 5.59
C TYR A 163 -8.36 6.57 5.45
N ALA A 164 -8.76 7.84 5.34
CA ALA A 164 -10.15 8.22 5.14
C ALA A 164 -10.71 7.72 3.79
N LEU A 165 -9.89 7.72 2.72
CA LEU A 165 -10.30 7.18 1.42
C LEU A 165 -10.46 5.66 1.47
N MET A 166 -9.52 4.95 2.11
CA MET A 166 -9.60 3.50 2.34
C MET A 166 -10.87 3.14 3.15
N MET A 167 -11.14 3.84 4.25
CA MET A 167 -12.35 3.66 5.06
C MET A 167 -13.61 3.92 4.23
N GLY A 168 -13.61 5.01 3.45
CA GLY A 168 -14.76 5.35 2.62
C GLY A 168 -15.02 4.35 1.50
N ALA A 169 -13.98 3.65 1.03
CA ALA A 169 -14.12 2.52 0.15
C ALA A 169 -14.59 1.24 0.86
N GLY A 170 -14.71 1.20 2.19
CA GLY A 170 -15.09 0.01 2.95
C GLY A 170 -13.96 -1.00 3.12
N VAL A 171 -12.71 -0.56 2.96
CA VAL A 171 -11.51 -1.34 3.26
C VAL A 171 -11.33 -1.38 4.78
N PRO A 172 -11.13 -2.56 5.40
CA PRO A 172 -10.78 -2.63 6.81
C PRO A 172 -9.39 -2.02 7.00
N THR A 173 -9.35 -0.83 7.61
CA THR A 173 -8.14 0.00 7.68
C THR A 173 -8.17 0.81 8.98
N PRO A 174 -7.00 1.10 9.59
CA PRO A 174 -6.92 1.97 10.76
C PRO A 174 -7.69 3.29 10.60
N ARG A 175 -8.37 3.73 11.66
CA ARG A 175 -8.75 5.13 11.79
C ARG A 175 -7.48 5.98 11.99
N ALA A 176 -7.43 7.12 11.31
CA ALA A 176 -6.39 8.12 11.47
C ALA A 176 -7.00 9.48 11.80
N ARG A 177 -6.50 10.17 12.83
CA ARG A 177 -7.00 11.49 13.25
C ARG A 177 -5.89 12.40 13.74
N PHE A 178 -6.08 13.71 13.58
CA PHE A 178 -5.16 14.71 14.10
C PHE A 178 -5.26 14.84 15.62
N VAL A 179 -4.12 14.95 16.28
CA VAL A 179 -3.98 15.26 17.70
C VAL A 179 -2.84 16.27 17.88
N THR A 180 -2.77 16.96 19.01
CA THR A 180 -1.51 17.63 19.41
C THR A 180 -0.83 16.84 20.50
N LEU A 181 0.49 17.00 20.61
CA LEU A 181 1.28 16.29 21.60
C LEU A 181 2.22 17.23 22.35
N ASP A 182 2.18 17.17 23.67
CA ASP A 182 3.24 17.67 24.54
C ASP A 182 4.05 16.48 25.09
N VAL A 183 5.37 16.59 25.16
CA VAL A 183 6.25 15.56 25.73
C VAL A 183 7.08 16.18 26.83
N ASN A 184 6.94 15.68 28.06
CA ASN A 184 7.60 16.22 29.26
C ASN A 184 7.41 17.73 29.45
N GLY A 185 6.24 18.25 29.08
CA GLY A 185 5.90 19.67 29.17
C GLY A 185 6.37 20.52 27.99
N GLU A 186 7.05 19.94 27.00
CA GLU A 186 7.45 20.63 25.77
C GLU A 186 6.46 20.35 24.64
N HIS A 187 5.95 21.41 24.02
CA HIS A 187 5.03 21.28 22.89
C HIS A 187 5.71 20.72 21.65
N GLN A 188 5.15 19.65 21.08
CA GLN A 188 5.67 18.97 19.89
C GLN A 188 4.80 19.19 18.64
N GLY A 189 3.70 19.94 18.74
CA GLY A 189 2.88 20.28 17.58
C GLY A 189 1.88 19.19 17.16
N VAL A 190 1.57 19.15 15.87
CA VAL A 190 0.55 18.28 15.26
C VAL A 190 1.08 16.87 15.07
N TYR A 191 0.27 15.87 15.40
CA TYR A 191 0.52 14.44 15.21
C TYR A 191 -0.69 13.78 14.56
N VAL A 192 -0.48 12.60 13.98
CA VAL A 192 -1.56 11.72 13.51
C VAL A 192 -1.63 10.51 14.44
N GLU A 193 -2.74 10.36 15.14
CA GLU A 193 -3.05 9.12 15.85
C GLU A 193 -3.57 8.08 14.85
N VAL A 194 -2.96 6.90 14.84
CA VAL A 194 -3.38 5.76 13.99
C VAL A 194 -3.72 4.55 14.87
N GLU A 195 -4.94 4.06 14.73
CA GLU A 195 -5.49 2.90 15.45
C GLU A 195 -4.66 1.62 15.19
N GLU A 196 -4.46 0.77 16.20
CA GLU A 196 -3.72 -0.48 16.03
C GLU A 196 -4.66 -1.62 15.53
N PRO A 197 -4.37 -2.26 14.38
CA PRO A 197 -5.26 -3.28 13.77
C PRO A 197 -5.46 -4.60 14.52
N ASP A 198 -4.68 -4.86 15.57
CA ASP A 198 -4.77 -6.11 16.35
C ASP A 198 -5.65 -5.98 17.61
N GLU A 199 -6.32 -4.85 17.78
CA GLU A 199 -7.24 -4.60 18.89
C GLU A 199 -8.65 -5.15 18.58
N LYS A 200 -9.33 -5.70 19.59
CA LYS A 200 -10.67 -6.31 19.40
C LYS A 200 -11.71 -5.31 18.89
N HIS A 201 -11.58 -4.05 19.29
CA HIS A 201 -12.48 -2.99 18.86
C HIS A 201 -12.42 -2.79 17.34
N PHE A 202 -11.21 -2.66 16.78
CA PHE A 202 -10.98 -2.58 15.34
C PHE A 202 -11.63 -3.75 14.58
N LEU A 203 -11.44 -4.99 15.06
CA LEU A 203 -12.03 -6.17 14.42
C LEU A 203 -13.56 -6.09 14.38
N LEU A 204 -14.19 -5.77 15.52
CA LEU A 204 -15.64 -5.67 15.64
C LEU A 204 -16.24 -4.58 14.76
N GLU A 205 -15.65 -3.39 14.73
CA GLU A 205 -16.12 -2.28 13.91
C GLU A 205 -16.06 -2.58 12.41
N ASN A 206 -15.10 -3.41 12.00
CA ASN A 206 -14.95 -3.86 10.62
C ASN A 206 -15.74 -5.15 10.32
N GLY A 207 -16.57 -5.62 11.26
CA GLY A 207 -17.37 -6.84 11.11
C GLY A 207 -16.54 -8.13 11.08
N ILE A 208 -15.28 -8.09 11.51
CA ILE A 208 -14.36 -9.23 11.56
C ILE A 208 -14.56 -9.96 12.90
N ASP A 209 -14.37 -11.28 12.91
CA ASP A 209 -14.36 -12.06 14.16
C ASP A 209 -13.41 -11.41 15.21
N PRO A 210 -13.87 -11.02 16.41
CA PRO A 210 -13.01 -10.48 17.47
C PRO A 210 -11.94 -11.45 17.97
N ASN A 211 -12.01 -12.72 17.57
CA ASN A 211 -11.03 -13.76 17.85
C ASN A 211 -10.19 -14.17 16.61
N ALA A 212 -10.26 -13.42 15.52
CA ALA A 212 -9.49 -13.62 14.30
C ALA A 212 -7.98 -13.76 14.56
N ASN A 213 -7.28 -14.50 13.70
CA ASN A 213 -5.81 -14.52 13.72
C ASN A 213 -5.29 -13.32 12.93
N VAL A 214 -4.56 -12.43 13.59
CA VAL A 214 -3.99 -11.22 13.00
C VAL A 214 -2.49 -11.41 12.86
N TYR A 215 -2.00 -11.36 11.62
CA TYR A 215 -0.58 -11.48 11.29
C TYR A 215 -0.08 -10.15 10.77
N ARG A 216 1.01 -9.63 11.34
CA ARG A 216 1.73 -8.50 10.76
C ARG A 216 2.83 -9.02 9.84
N CYS A 217 2.90 -8.47 8.63
CA CYS A 217 3.98 -8.74 7.69
C CYS A 217 5.35 -8.59 8.34
N GLY A 218 6.27 -9.46 7.94
CA GLY A 218 7.66 -9.41 8.38
C GLY A 218 8.35 -8.12 7.93
N LEU A 219 9.39 -7.73 8.67
CA LEU A 219 10.22 -6.57 8.33
C LEU A 219 10.75 -6.73 6.90
N ARG A 220 10.43 -5.81 6.00
CA ARG A 220 10.82 -5.87 4.57
C ARG A 220 10.33 -7.11 3.82
N ASP A 221 9.36 -7.86 4.37
CA ASP A 221 8.85 -9.13 3.85
C ASP A 221 7.32 -9.21 3.81
N CYS A 222 6.68 -8.16 3.32
CA CYS A 222 5.24 -8.19 3.04
C CYS A 222 4.92 -8.76 1.65
N GLU A 223 5.64 -9.79 1.22
CA GLU A 223 5.59 -10.33 -0.16
C GLU A 223 4.64 -11.52 -0.35
N LEU A 224 4.16 -12.13 0.75
CA LEU A 224 3.26 -13.29 0.75
C LEU A 224 3.83 -14.46 -0.08
N LYS A 225 5.09 -14.80 0.19
CA LYS A 225 5.86 -15.80 -0.56
C LYS A 225 6.20 -17.03 0.29
N LEU A 226 6.50 -18.14 -0.37
CA LEU A 226 7.01 -19.36 0.28
C LEU A 226 8.52 -19.37 0.48
N THR A 227 9.26 -18.60 -0.31
CA THR A 227 10.72 -18.57 -0.16
C THR A 227 11.08 -17.98 1.21
N PRO A 228 12.07 -18.57 1.91
CA PRO A 228 12.51 -18.05 3.19
C PRO A 228 12.87 -16.56 3.11
N PRO A 229 12.72 -15.80 4.20
CA PRO A 229 13.16 -14.42 4.25
C PRO A 229 14.65 -14.31 3.87
N ALA A 230 14.99 -13.33 3.03
CA ALA A 230 16.39 -12.94 2.83
C ALA A 230 17.00 -12.46 4.17
N HIS A 231 18.34 -12.38 4.28
CA HIS A 231 18.98 -12.03 5.58
C HIS A 231 18.63 -10.63 6.10
N TYR A 232 18.13 -9.73 5.25
CA TYR A 232 17.65 -8.39 5.64
C TYR A 232 16.14 -8.35 5.95
N GLN A 233 15.45 -9.47 5.76
CA GLN A 233 14.02 -9.65 5.97
C GLN A 233 13.75 -10.30 7.33
N GLY A 234 12.63 -9.90 7.95
CA GLY A 234 12.17 -10.44 9.23
C GLY A 234 10.99 -11.39 9.07
N PRO A 235 10.73 -12.26 10.06
CA PRO A 235 9.59 -13.17 10.04
C PRO A 235 8.27 -12.43 10.28
N TRP A 236 7.17 -13.07 9.90
CA TRP A 236 5.81 -12.66 10.28
C TRP A 236 5.62 -12.62 11.79
N GLU A 237 4.82 -11.66 12.27
CA GLU A 237 4.47 -11.54 13.69
C GLU A 237 2.98 -11.86 13.91
N LYS A 238 2.69 -12.98 14.58
CA LYS A 238 1.32 -13.31 15.02
C LYS A 238 0.93 -12.46 16.22
N LYS A 239 -0.06 -11.58 16.04
CA LYS A 239 -0.47 -10.54 17.00
C LYS A 239 -1.56 -10.98 17.97
N THR A 240 -2.50 -11.79 17.49
CA THR A 240 -3.58 -12.39 18.29
C THR A 240 -3.39 -13.90 18.35
N ASN A 241 -3.94 -14.55 19.37
CA ASN A 241 -3.80 -16.00 19.57
C ASN A 241 -2.33 -16.47 19.47
N SER A 242 -1.39 -15.65 19.96
CA SER A 242 0.05 -15.82 19.71
C SER A 242 0.68 -17.05 20.37
N SER A 243 -0.05 -17.75 21.23
CA SER A 243 0.33 -19.06 21.78
C SER A 243 -0.03 -20.23 20.85
N GLU A 244 -0.90 -20.02 19.86
CA GLU A 244 -1.30 -21.03 18.87
C GLU A 244 -0.33 -21.01 17.67
N PRO A 245 -0.08 -22.16 17.01
CA PRO A 245 0.76 -22.21 15.81
C PRO A 245 0.21 -21.38 14.65
N SER A 246 1.05 -21.07 13.67
CA SER A 246 0.70 -20.28 12.47
C SER A 246 0.36 -21.15 11.25
N ASP A 247 -0.09 -22.39 11.48
CA ASP A 247 -0.33 -23.38 10.42
C ASP A 247 -1.34 -22.90 9.36
N ASP A 248 -2.28 -22.03 9.74
CA ASP A 248 -3.24 -21.42 8.82
C ASP A 248 -2.58 -20.43 7.86
N LEU A 249 -1.66 -19.59 8.34
CA LEU A 249 -0.86 -18.71 7.50
C LEU A 249 0.00 -19.54 6.52
N ASP A 250 0.67 -20.57 7.02
CA ASP A 250 1.50 -21.45 6.19
C ASP A 250 0.65 -22.13 5.11
N ALA A 251 -0.53 -22.65 5.46
CA ALA A 251 -1.47 -23.23 4.51
C ALA A 251 -1.96 -22.22 3.46
N PHE A 252 -2.23 -20.98 3.87
CA PHE A 252 -2.63 -19.90 2.96
C PHE A 252 -1.52 -19.55 1.97
N LEU A 253 -0.28 -19.36 2.45
CA LEU A 253 0.88 -19.06 1.59
C LEU A 253 1.16 -20.22 0.62
N VAL A 254 1.04 -21.46 1.09
CA VAL A 254 1.16 -22.66 0.24
C VAL A 254 0.08 -22.70 -0.81
N GLY A 255 -1.19 -22.50 -0.44
CA GLY A 255 -2.30 -22.47 -1.38
C GLY A 255 -2.15 -21.36 -2.42
N LEU A 256 -1.75 -20.16 -1.99
CA LEU A 256 -1.54 -19.01 -2.86
C LEU A 256 -0.40 -19.24 -3.87
N SER A 257 0.70 -19.88 -3.46
CA SER A 257 1.83 -20.13 -4.35
C SER A 257 1.70 -21.41 -5.19
N ARG A 258 0.94 -22.42 -4.74
CA ARG A 258 0.88 -23.74 -5.40
C ARG A 258 -0.44 -24.06 -6.10
N THR A 259 -1.48 -23.26 -5.91
CA THR A 259 -2.71 -23.41 -6.71
C THR A 259 -2.40 -23.03 -8.17
N PRO A 260 -2.62 -23.94 -9.14
CA PRO A 260 -2.35 -23.68 -10.55
C PRO A 260 -3.28 -22.61 -11.14
N GLU A 261 -2.84 -21.92 -12.21
CA GLU A 261 -3.59 -20.79 -12.80
C GLU A 261 -5.06 -21.04 -13.17
N GLY A 262 -5.45 -22.25 -13.57
CA GLY A 262 -6.81 -22.59 -13.96
C GLY A 262 -7.74 -22.78 -12.76
N GLU A 263 -7.17 -22.88 -11.55
CA GLU A 263 -7.89 -23.11 -10.30
C GLU A 263 -7.80 -21.90 -9.34
N ILE A 264 -6.94 -20.91 -9.65
CA ILE A 264 -6.62 -19.81 -8.73
C ILE A 264 -7.80 -18.90 -8.45
N GLU A 265 -8.64 -18.59 -9.44
CA GLU A 265 -9.81 -17.71 -9.25
C GLU A 265 -10.77 -18.33 -8.22
N ALA A 266 -11.13 -19.60 -8.41
CA ALA A 266 -11.99 -20.33 -7.49
C ALA A 266 -11.35 -20.52 -6.11
N TRP A 267 -10.01 -20.66 -6.03
CA TRP A 267 -9.30 -20.71 -4.77
C TRP A 267 -9.35 -19.36 -4.04
N LEU A 268 -9.10 -18.26 -4.74
CA LEU A 268 -9.16 -16.91 -4.18
C LEU A 268 -10.57 -16.56 -3.68
N GLU A 269 -11.62 -16.90 -4.43
CA GLU A 269 -13.01 -16.68 -4.02
C GLU A 269 -13.38 -17.40 -2.72
N ARG A 270 -12.77 -18.56 -2.46
CA ARG A 270 -12.99 -19.32 -1.22
C ARG A 270 -12.23 -18.73 -0.04
N HIS A 271 -10.98 -18.30 -0.25
CA HIS A 271 -10.07 -17.98 0.85
C HIS A 271 -9.85 -16.49 1.08
N VAL A 272 -10.19 -15.60 0.16
CA VAL A 272 -9.92 -14.16 0.27
C VAL A 272 -11.22 -13.37 0.20
N ASP A 273 -11.35 -12.33 1.03
CA ASP A 273 -12.39 -11.31 0.84
C ASP A 273 -12.06 -10.43 -0.37
N LEU A 274 -12.34 -10.96 -1.56
CA LEU A 274 -12.05 -10.31 -2.84
C LEU A 274 -12.71 -8.93 -3.00
N PRO A 275 -14.00 -8.72 -2.64
CA PRO A 275 -14.61 -7.39 -2.72
C PRO A 275 -13.83 -6.31 -1.96
N ARG A 276 -13.43 -6.57 -0.70
CA ARG A 276 -12.65 -5.62 0.08
C ARG A 276 -11.21 -5.48 -0.45
N PHE A 277 -10.63 -6.57 -0.93
CA PHE A 277 -9.31 -6.52 -1.57
C PHE A 277 -9.30 -5.64 -2.83
N PHE A 278 -10.30 -5.76 -3.71
CA PHE A 278 -10.36 -4.96 -4.94
C PHE A 278 -10.39 -3.46 -4.63
N ARG A 279 -11.15 -3.08 -3.60
CA ARG A 279 -11.22 -1.68 -3.15
C ARG A 279 -9.94 -1.20 -2.48
N PHE A 280 -9.27 -2.05 -1.69
CA PHE A 280 -7.93 -1.76 -1.17
C PHE A 280 -6.96 -1.47 -2.32
N TYR A 281 -6.94 -2.34 -3.32
CA TYR A 281 -6.02 -2.22 -4.44
C TYR A 281 -6.35 -1.00 -5.31
N ALA A 282 -7.64 -0.74 -5.55
CA ALA A 282 -8.09 0.44 -6.26
C ALA A 282 -7.66 1.74 -5.56
N VAL A 283 -7.90 1.87 -4.24
CA VAL A 283 -7.42 3.03 -3.48
C VAL A 283 -5.89 3.10 -3.50
N GLY A 284 -5.20 1.96 -3.38
CA GLY A 284 -3.74 1.87 -3.52
C GLY A 284 -3.23 2.46 -4.86
N ILE A 285 -3.94 2.20 -5.96
CA ILE A 285 -3.67 2.82 -7.27
C ILE A 285 -3.89 4.34 -7.23
N LEU A 286 -5.00 4.80 -6.64
CA LEU A 286 -5.36 6.23 -6.57
C LEU A 286 -4.32 7.04 -5.80
N ILE A 287 -3.79 6.49 -4.71
CA ILE A 287 -2.81 7.14 -3.84
C ILE A 287 -1.34 6.86 -4.26
N SER A 288 -1.14 6.05 -5.31
CA SER A 288 0.18 5.54 -5.70
C SER A 288 0.91 4.90 -4.51
N LEU A 289 0.25 3.94 -3.85
CA LEU A 289 0.77 3.26 -2.68
C LEU A 289 2.11 2.59 -3.00
N SER A 290 3.08 2.80 -2.12
CA SER A 290 4.45 2.33 -2.25
C SER A 290 4.93 1.81 -0.90
N GLY A 291 6.13 1.22 -0.84
CA GLY A 291 6.71 0.73 0.42
C GLY A 291 6.00 -0.50 0.99
N ILE A 292 5.13 -1.16 0.22
CA ILE A 292 4.31 -2.28 0.71
C ILE A 292 5.17 -3.35 1.37
N ASP A 293 6.29 -3.71 0.75
CA ASP A 293 7.22 -4.72 1.25
C ASP A 293 7.76 -4.42 2.65
N ASP A 294 7.92 -3.15 3.03
CA ASP A 294 8.40 -2.70 4.34
C ASP A 294 7.30 -2.10 5.24
N SER A 295 6.07 -1.99 4.74
CA SER A 295 4.96 -1.37 5.47
C SER A 295 4.64 -2.08 6.79
N GLY A 296 4.84 -3.40 6.86
CA GLY A 296 4.31 -4.19 7.97
C GLY A 296 2.78 -4.12 8.03
N SER A 297 2.12 -4.12 6.87
CA SER A 297 0.66 -4.33 6.73
C SER A 297 0.23 -5.66 7.38
N TYR A 298 -1.07 -5.85 7.57
CA TYR A 298 -1.61 -7.00 8.25
C TYR A 298 -2.41 -7.90 7.32
N LEU A 299 -2.31 -9.20 7.58
CA LEU A 299 -3.12 -10.23 6.99
C LEU A 299 -3.97 -10.83 8.12
N VAL A 300 -5.29 -10.72 8.00
CA VAL A 300 -6.25 -11.11 9.04
C VAL A 300 -7.04 -12.31 8.56
N HIS A 301 -6.98 -13.42 9.29
CA HIS A 301 -7.79 -14.60 9.05
C HIS A 301 -9.03 -14.57 9.93
N ASP A 302 -10.18 -14.28 9.33
CA ASP A 302 -11.48 -14.37 9.98
C ASP A 302 -11.87 -15.84 10.15
N ARG A 303 -11.91 -16.31 11.40
CA ARG A 303 -12.12 -17.73 11.73
C ARG A 303 -13.58 -18.17 11.65
N VAL A 304 -14.52 -17.22 11.53
CA VAL A 304 -15.94 -17.53 11.35
C VAL A 304 -16.25 -17.72 9.88
N ARG A 305 -15.67 -16.88 9.01
CA ARG A 305 -15.87 -16.94 7.54
C ARG A 305 -14.85 -17.78 6.82
N ASP A 306 -13.76 -18.13 7.49
CA ASP A 306 -12.62 -18.85 6.92
C ASP A 306 -12.03 -18.11 5.70
N ARG A 307 -11.90 -16.78 5.84
CA ARG A 307 -11.42 -15.87 4.80
C ARG A 307 -10.35 -14.91 5.30
N TRP A 308 -9.45 -14.58 4.39
CA TRP A 308 -8.32 -13.69 4.60
C TRP A 308 -8.64 -12.28 4.11
N LEU A 309 -8.29 -11.29 4.93
CA LEU A 309 -8.44 -9.87 4.65
C LEU A 309 -7.06 -9.20 4.69
N TRP A 310 -6.86 -8.27 3.75
CA TRP A 310 -5.71 -7.37 3.79
C TRP A 310 -6.09 -6.10 4.55
N VAL A 311 -5.29 -5.73 5.56
CA VAL A 311 -5.43 -4.48 6.32
C VAL A 311 -4.16 -3.66 6.13
N PRO A 312 -4.21 -2.55 5.39
CA PRO A 312 -3.02 -1.78 5.11
C PRO A 312 -2.51 -1.04 6.34
N TRP A 313 -1.20 -0.82 6.39
CA TRP A 313 -0.50 0.01 7.37
C TRP A 313 0.53 0.88 6.65
N ASP A 314 0.98 1.96 7.29
CA ASP A 314 2.06 2.83 6.76
C ASP A 314 1.71 3.49 5.42
N LEU A 315 0.50 4.08 5.33
CA LEU A 315 0.04 4.76 4.12
C LEU A 315 0.84 6.04 3.80
N ASN A 316 1.66 6.51 4.73
CA ASN A 316 2.67 7.56 4.53
C ASN A 316 3.87 7.09 3.69
N ASN A 317 3.86 5.85 3.20
CA ASN A 317 4.73 5.42 2.10
C ASN A 317 4.12 5.67 0.71
N ALA A 318 2.85 6.09 0.63
CA ALA A 318 2.22 6.42 -0.64
C ALA A 318 2.94 7.57 -1.32
N LYS A 319 3.00 7.53 -2.65
CA LYS A 319 3.74 8.56 -3.40
C LYS A 319 3.01 9.89 -3.48
N LEU A 320 1.80 10.02 -2.91
CA LEU A 320 1.15 11.31 -2.75
C LEU A 320 1.79 12.20 -1.67
N VAL A 321 2.70 11.66 -0.85
CA VAL A 321 3.33 12.40 0.25
C VAL A 321 4.06 13.63 -0.27
N PHE A 322 3.74 14.78 0.32
CA PHE A 322 4.40 16.03 0.00
C PHE A 322 5.68 16.17 0.83
N TRP A 323 6.74 15.54 0.34
CA TRP A 323 8.03 15.47 1.03
C TRP A 323 8.61 16.85 1.36
N ARG A 324 8.80 17.12 2.65
CA ARG A 324 9.36 18.36 3.20
C ARG A 324 10.75 18.72 2.68
N ASP A 325 11.54 17.71 2.31
CA ASP A 325 12.89 17.89 1.80
C ASP A 325 12.92 18.24 0.30
N ASN A 326 11.78 18.18 -0.39
CA ASN A 326 11.67 18.60 -1.79
C ASN A 326 11.37 20.10 -1.90
N ALA A 327 11.69 20.70 -3.04
CA ALA A 327 11.28 22.07 -3.32
C ALA A 327 9.74 22.13 -3.49
N VAL A 328 9.09 23.12 -2.89
CA VAL A 328 7.62 23.27 -2.89
C VAL A 328 7.05 23.27 -4.31
N GLU A 329 7.72 23.93 -5.26
CA GLU A 329 7.30 24.05 -6.65
C GLU A 329 7.32 22.72 -7.43
N TRP A 330 7.99 21.68 -6.93
CA TRP A 330 7.97 20.35 -7.55
C TRP A 330 6.64 19.63 -7.29
N GLY A 331 5.96 19.98 -6.19
CA GLY A 331 4.76 19.30 -5.73
C GLY A 331 5.00 17.81 -5.55
N VAL A 332 4.06 17.00 -6.04
CA VAL A 332 4.03 15.55 -5.83
C VAL A 332 4.01 14.81 -7.18
N PRO A 333 4.86 13.78 -7.40
CA PRO A 333 4.81 13.00 -8.63
C PRO A 333 3.54 12.15 -8.72
N PHE A 334 2.98 12.02 -9.92
CA PHE A 334 1.65 11.42 -10.15
C PHE A 334 1.62 10.35 -11.26
N ARG A 335 2.74 10.13 -11.97
CA ARG A 335 2.85 9.23 -13.13
C ARG A 335 3.42 7.85 -12.80
N TYR A 336 3.24 7.38 -11.56
CA TYR A 336 3.68 6.04 -11.18
C TYR A 336 2.83 4.99 -11.90
N ALA A 337 3.49 4.02 -12.53
CA ALA A 337 2.83 2.93 -13.24
C ALA A 337 1.89 2.14 -12.31
N ILE A 338 0.84 1.59 -12.91
CA ILE A 338 0.02 0.55 -12.29
C ILE A 338 0.20 -0.71 -13.13
N PRO A 339 0.09 -1.91 -12.54
CA PRO A 339 -0.10 -2.20 -11.11
C PRO A 339 1.12 -1.88 -10.23
N PHE A 340 0.91 -1.75 -8.92
CA PHE A 340 1.98 -1.57 -7.93
C PHE A 340 2.36 -2.91 -7.26
N TYR A 341 3.64 -3.09 -6.94
CA TYR A 341 4.16 -4.28 -6.23
C TYR A 341 3.77 -5.62 -6.88
N THR A 342 3.73 -5.64 -8.21
CA THR A 342 3.69 -6.83 -9.05
C THR A 342 5.00 -6.93 -9.83
N LEU A 343 5.20 -7.99 -10.61
CA LEU A 343 6.32 -8.12 -11.53
C LEU A 343 6.34 -7.02 -12.61
N TYR A 344 5.17 -6.43 -12.91
CA TYR A 344 5.03 -5.35 -13.89
C TYR A 344 5.42 -3.97 -13.35
N ASP A 345 5.60 -3.84 -12.04
CA ASP A 345 6.00 -2.59 -11.40
C ASP A 345 7.52 -2.41 -11.49
N ALA A 346 7.97 -1.62 -12.46
CA ALA A 346 9.39 -1.27 -12.62
C ALA A 346 9.98 -0.52 -11.40
N GLY A 347 9.14 0.11 -10.57
CA GLY A 347 9.57 0.77 -9.33
C GLY A 347 10.20 -0.20 -8.34
N THR A 348 9.80 -1.48 -8.37
CA THR A 348 10.34 -2.54 -7.50
C THR A 348 11.84 -2.80 -7.77
N LEU A 349 12.32 -2.53 -8.98
CA LEU A 349 13.75 -2.64 -9.32
C LEU A 349 14.58 -1.58 -8.58
N GLY A 350 14.05 -0.35 -8.46
CA GLY A 350 14.67 0.72 -7.68
C GLY A 350 14.71 0.39 -6.19
N VAL A 351 13.64 -0.21 -5.66
CA VAL A 351 13.59 -0.70 -4.27
C VAL A 351 14.66 -1.78 -4.05
N ALA A 352 14.78 -2.74 -4.96
CA ALA A 352 15.81 -3.78 -4.91
C ALA A 352 17.20 -3.19 -4.88
N ALA A 353 17.50 -2.27 -5.80
CA ALA A 353 18.82 -1.62 -5.90
C ALA A 353 19.17 -0.84 -4.62
N GLY A 354 18.21 -0.13 -4.04
CA GLY A 354 18.40 0.58 -2.76
C GLY A 354 18.70 -0.38 -1.61
N LYS A 355 18.03 -1.53 -1.57
CA LYS A 355 18.29 -2.58 -0.56
C LYS A 355 19.60 -3.30 -0.80
N GLU A 356 19.97 -3.57 -2.05
CA GLU A 356 21.25 -4.19 -2.41
C GLU A 356 22.40 -3.31 -1.90
N ALA A 357 22.35 -2.01 -2.18
CA ALA A 357 23.35 -1.07 -1.70
C ALA A 357 23.45 -1.00 -0.17
N ARG A 358 22.35 -1.24 0.54
CA ARG A 358 22.28 -1.12 2.01
C ARG A 358 22.60 -2.42 2.74
N TYR A 359 22.19 -3.56 2.20
CA TYR A 359 22.17 -4.85 2.89
C TYR A 359 22.86 -5.98 2.12
N GLY A 360 23.05 -5.85 0.79
CA GLY A 360 23.45 -6.92 -0.11
C GLY A 360 22.40 -8.02 -0.28
N GLY A 361 22.48 -8.80 -1.36
CA GLY A 361 21.62 -9.97 -1.63
C GLY A 361 20.13 -9.67 -1.76
N ALA A 362 19.76 -8.48 -2.22
CA ALA A 362 18.38 -8.05 -2.39
C ALA A 362 17.78 -8.48 -3.72
N HIS A 363 16.46 -8.73 -3.70
CA HIS A 363 15.67 -9.03 -4.87
C HIS A 363 14.57 -7.96 -5.08
N PRO A 364 14.04 -7.82 -6.32
CA PRO A 364 12.84 -7.03 -6.57
C PRO A 364 11.64 -7.55 -5.79
N PRO A 365 11.09 -6.76 -4.83
CA PRO A 365 9.95 -7.21 -4.07
C PRO A 365 8.68 -7.14 -4.91
N PHE A 366 7.84 -8.16 -4.80
CA PHE A 366 6.46 -8.12 -5.28
C PHE A 366 5.58 -8.96 -4.34
N VAL A 367 4.29 -8.66 -4.29
CA VAL A 367 3.34 -9.40 -3.47
C VAL A 367 2.69 -10.48 -4.34
N VAL A 368 2.86 -11.75 -3.97
CA VAL A 368 2.33 -12.88 -4.76
C VAL A 368 0.82 -12.74 -4.92
N LEU A 369 0.08 -12.37 -3.87
CA LEU A 369 -1.37 -12.14 -3.97
C LEU A 369 -1.73 -11.09 -5.03
N PHE A 370 -0.98 -9.99 -5.08
CA PHE A 370 -1.23 -8.90 -6.02
C PHE A 370 -0.93 -9.35 -7.45
N GLN A 371 0.18 -10.07 -7.64
CA GLN A 371 0.56 -10.65 -8.93
C GLN A 371 -0.52 -11.62 -9.43
N ARG A 372 -0.90 -12.62 -8.62
CA ARG A 372 -1.86 -13.65 -9.00
C ARG A 372 -3.22 -13.07 -9.37
N ILE A 373 -3.68 -12.04 -8.65
CA ILE A 373 -4.94 -11.35 -8.96
C ILE A 373 -4.80 -10.53 -10.24
N TRP A 374 -3.71 -9.78 -10.41
CA TRP A 374 -3.53 -8.93 -11.60
C TRP A 374 -3.39 -9.73 -12.89
N ASP A 375 -2.81 -10.92 -12.84
CA ASP A 375 -2.66 -11.79 -14.03
C ASP A 375 -3.97 -12.38 -14.52
N ARG A 376 -5.02 -12.43 -13.68
CA ARG A 376 -6.34 -12.89 -14.09
C ARG A 376 -7.14 -11.74 -14.72
N PRO A 377 -7.44 -11.75 -16.03
CA PRO A 377 -8.13 -10.63 -16.68
C PRO A 377 -9.48 -10.30 -16.03
N ALA A 378 -10.24 -11.31 -15.59
CA ALA A 378 -11.50 -11.12 -14.91
C ALA A 378 -11.33 -10.33 -13.60
N LEU A 379 -10.36 -10.71 -12.75
CA LEU A 379 -10.13 -10.05 -11.47
C LEU A 379 -9.45 -8.68 -11.63
N ARG A 380 -8.50 -8.54 -12.56
CA ARG A 380 -7.89 -7.25 -12.92
C ARG A 380 -8.95 -6.25 -13.36
N ASN A 381 -9.87 -6.64 -14.24
CA ASN A 381 -10.94 -5.77 -14.69
C ASN A 381 -11.85 -5.32 -13.54
N ARG A 382 -12.13 -6.19 -12.56
CA ARG A 382 -12.87 -5.81 -11.35
C ARG A 382 -12.16 -4.72 -10.54
N ILE A 383 -10.82 -4.78 -10.44
CA ILE A 383 -10.04 -3.70 -9.79
C ILE A 383 -10.11 -2.42 -10.62
N LEU A 384 -9.95 -2.50 -11.94
CA LEU A 384 -10.00 -1.33 -12.83
C LEU A 384 -11.38 -0.66 -12.81
N ASP A 385 -12.45 -1.45 -12.71
CA ASP A 385 -13.82 -0.94 -12.55
C ASP A 385 -13.99 -0.19 -11.21
N GLU A 386 -13.41 -0.70 -10.11
CA GLU A 386 -13.39 0.01 -8.81
C GLU A 386 -12.57 1.30 -8.90
N VAL A 387 -11.44 1.32 -9.63
CA VAL A 387 -10.67 2.55 -9.87
C VAL A 387 -11.52 3.57 -10.63
N GLU A 388 -12.14 3.19 -11.75
CA GLU A 388 -12.99 4.09 -12.54
C GLU A 388 -14.18 4.63 -11.72
N ALA A 389 -14.87 3.75 -10.97
CA ALA A 389 -15.96 4.16 -10.10
C ALA A 389 -15.51 5.16 -9.03
N MET A 390 -14.30 5.02 -8.48
CA MET A 390 -13.75 5.96 -7.52
C MET A 390 -13.29 7.28 -8.16
N LEU A 391 -12.74 7.25 -9.38
CA LEU A 391 -12.38 8.46 -10.15
C LEU A 391 -13.61 9.33 -10.45
N ASP A 392 -14.76 8.71 -10.68
CA ASP A 392 -16.05 9.39 -10.89
C ASP A 392 -16.84 9.65 -9.58
N GLY A 393 -16.34 9.16 -8.45
CA GLY A 393 -16.97 9.25 -7.14
C GLY A 393 -16.04 9.87 -6.09
N PRO A 394 -15.69 9.17 -5.00
CA PRO A 394 -14.95 9.75 -3.88
C PRO A 394 -13.60 10.38 -4.23
N PHE A 395 -12.93 9.98 -5.31
CA PHE A 395 -11.66 10.57 -5.75
C PHE A 395 -11.82 11.70 -6.77
N ALA A 396 -13.04 12.02 -7.20
CA ALA A 396 -13.29 13.15 -8.07
C ALA A 396 -12.89 14.47 -7.38
N GLU A 397 -12.35 15.43 -8.14
CA GLU A 397 -11.85 16.70 -7.60
C GLU A 397 -12.90 17.46 -6.78
N ALA A 398 -14.18 17.38 -7.18
CA ALA A 398 -15.31 18.00 -6.47
C ALA A 398 -15.59 17.35 -5.10
N GLU A 399 -15.31 16.05 -4.96
CA GLU A 399 -15.50 15.29 -3.71
C GLU A 399 -14.26 15.39 -2.81
N THR A 400 -13.06 15.35 -3.37
CA THR A 400 -11.80 15.42 -2.60
C THR A 400 -11.50 16.83 -2.10
N SER A 401 -11.83 17.87 -2.86
CA SER A 401 -11.43 19.25 -2.52
C SER A 401 -11.97 19.71 -1.16
N PRO A 402 -13.28 19.56 -0.84
CA PRO A 402 -13.80 19.90 0.48
C PRO A 402 -13.19 19.05 1.61
N ARG A 403 -12.78 17.80 1.31
CA ARG A 403 -12.15 16.91 2.29
C ARG A 403 -10.74 17.36 2.62
N ILE A 404 -9.95 17.71 1.61
CA ILE A 404 -8.59 18.24 1.77
C ILE A 404 -8.63 19.56 2.55
N GLU A 405 -9.52 20.48 2.17
CA GLU A 405 -9.71 21.76 2.86
C GLU A 405 -10.15 21.56 4.30
N GLY A 406 -11.10 20.65 4.55
CA GLY A 406 -11.58 20.34 5.89
C GLY A 406 -10.50 19.76 6.79
N LEU A 407 -9.67 18.84 6.28
CA LEU A 407 -8.53 18.29 7.01
C LEU A 407 -7.52 19.38 7.37
N HIS A 408 -7.15 20.25 6.42
CA HIS A 408 -6.24 21.35 6.69
C HIS A 408 -6.82 22.36 7.67
N ALA A 409 -8.12 22.68 7.56
CA ALA A 409 -8.80 23.62 8.45
C ALA A 409 -8.77 23.20 9.93
N LEU A 410 -8.74 21.88 10.21
CA LEU A 410 -8.61 21.37 11.58
C LEU A 410 -7.28 21.75 12.24
N ILE A 411 -6.20 21.84 11.46
CA ILE A 411 -4.84 22.05 11.96
C ILE A 411 -4.30 23.45 11.67
N ALA A 412 -4.91 24.21 10.75
CA ALA A 412 -4.40 25.51 10.30
C ALA A 412 -4.10 26.49 11.44
N GLY A 413 -4.95 26.54 12.48
CA GLY A 413 -4.72 27.38 13.66
C GLY A 413 -3.65 26.87 14.63
N LEU A 414 -3.24 25.61 14.50
CA LEU A 414 -2.23 24.94 15.34
C LEU A 414 -0.84 25.02 14.71
N LEU A 415 -0.74 25.05 13.38
CA LEU A 415 0.52 25.04 12.64
C LEU A 415 1.50 26.16 13.06
N PRO A 416 1.08 27.42 13.32
CA PRO A 416 2.00 28.47 13.76
C PRO A 416 2.70 28.19 15.11
N ALA A 417 2.12 27.32 15.93
CA ALA A 417 2.69 26.90 17.22
C ALA A 417 3.49 25.59 17.13
N ASP A 418 3.40 24.85 16.03
CA ASP A 418 4.15 23.60 15.83
C ASP A 418 5.63 23.94 15.54
N PRO A 419 6.58 23.61 16.44
CA PRO A 419 7.99 23.97 16.26
C PRO A 419 8.67 23.22 15.11
N TRP A 420 7.99 22.23 14.54
CA TRP A 420 8.50 21.38 13.47
C TRP A 420 7.84 21.64 12.12
N VAL A 421 6.89 22.57 12.01
CA VAL A 421 6.26 22.86 10.72
C VAL A 421 7.26 23.52 9.77
N ASP A 422 7.19 23.17 8.49
CA ASP A 422 7.74 24.03 7.43
C ASP A 422 6.60 24.92 6.90
N PRO A 423 6.62 26.24 7.14
CA PRO A 423 5.50 27.11 6.75
C PRO A 423 5.20 27.11 5.25
N ALA A 424 6.24 27.03 4.40
CA ALA A 424 6.05 27.08 2.96
C ALA A 424 5.34 25.81 2.44
N HIS A 425 5.69 24.64 2.97
CA HIS A 425 5.01 23.39 2.65
C HIS A 425 3.60 23.35 3.22
N ALA A 426 3.41 23.80 4.46
CA ALA A 426 2.09 23.88 5.07
C ALA A 426 1.14 24.75 4.23
N ASP A 427 1.58 25.95 3.85
CA ASP A 427 0.79 26.89 3.04
C ASP A 427 0.43 26.34 1.64
N ALA A 428 1.32 25.53 1.05
CA ALA A 428 1.11 24.94 -0.27
C ALA A 428 0.33 23.61 -0.24
N SER A 429 0.24 22.95 0.90
CA SER A 429 -0.22 21.56 1.05
C SER A 429 -1.58 21.26 0.40
N VAL A 430 -2.57 22.13 0.63
CA VAL A 430 -3.93 21.98 0.09
C VAL A 430 -3.91 22.00 -1.43
N GLN A 431 -3.20 22.95 -2.03
CA GLN A 431 -3.16 23.10 -3.49
C GLN A 431 -2.37 21.95 -4.13
N VAL A 432 -1.26 21.53 -3.51
CA VAL A 432 -0.44 20.42 -3.99
C VAL A 432 -1.25 19.11 -4.02
N LEU A 433 -2.02 18.81 -2.97
CA LEU A 433 -2.82 17.58 -2.93
C LEU A 433 -3.99 17.61 -3.92
N LYS A 434 -4.65 18.77 -4.12
CA LYS A 434 -5.65 18.94 -5.19
C LYS A 434 -5.05 18.73 -6.58
N ASP A 435 -3.87 19.29 -6.82
CA ASP A 435 -3.15 19.13 -8.08
C ASP A 435 -2.74 17.67 -8.33
N TYR A 436 -2.34 16.95 -7.28
CA TYR A 436 -2.11 15.51 -7.36
C TYR A 436 -3.38 14.78 -7.81
N VAL A 437 -4.52 14.99 -7.14
CA VAL A 437 -5.80 14.32 -7.48
C VAL A 437 -6.17 14.55 -8.95
N ARG A 438 -6.15 15.81 -9.40
CA ARG A 438 -6.48 16.19 -10.78
C ARG A 438 -5.56 15.51 -11.80
N ARG A 439 -4.24 15.59 -11.59
CA ARG A 439 -3.23 15.05 -12.52
C ARG A 439 -3.21 13.52 -12.52
N ARG A 440 -3.37 12.91 -11.34
CA ARG A 440 -3.45 11.46 -11.17
C ARG A 440 -4.69 10.90 -11.86
N THR A 441 -5.83 11.59 -11.74
CA THR A 441 -7.07 11.21 -12.43
C THR A 441 -6.89 11.15 -13.95
N GLY A 442 -6.30 12.19 -14.55
CA GLY A 442 -6.02 12.22 -15.99
C GLY A 442 -5.10 11.08 -16.42
N PHE A 443 -4.01 10.86 -15.68
CA PHE A 443 -3.07 9.77 -15.94
C PHE A 443 -3.73 8.39 -15.84
N LEU A 444 -4.54 8.15 -14.79
CA LEU A 444 -5.15 6.84 -14.56
C LEU A 444 -6.17 6.47 -15.64
N ARG A 445 -6.94 7.43 -16.17
CA ARG A 445 -7.85 7.15 -17.30
C ARG A 445 -7.11 6.62 -18.53
N GLU A 446 -5.91 7.13 -18.80
CA GLU A 446 -5.06 6.62 -19.89
C GLU A 446 -4.50 5.24 -19.57
N GLN A 447 -4.01 5.02 -18.34
CA GLN A 447 -3.41 3.74 -17.96
C GLN A 447 -4.42 2.61 -17.87
N ILE A 448 -5.63 2.85 -17.35
CA ILE A 448 -6.67 1.84 -17.24
C ILE A 448 -6.97 1.23 -18.61
N ALA A 449 -7.09 2.06 -19.66
CA ALA A 449 -7.31 1.57 -21.02
C ALA A 449 -6.20 0.61 -21.48
N LEU A 450 -4.93 0.90 -21.17
CA LEU A 450 -3.80 0.03 -21.49
C LEU A 450 -3.83 -1.27 -20.68
N GLU A 451 -4.13 -1.19 -19.38
CA GLU A 451 -4.15 -2.33 -18.47
C GLU A 451 -5.27 -3.34 -18.77
N ARG A 452 -6.38 -2.89 -19.37
CA ARG A 452 -7.44 -3.80 -19.83
C ARG A 452 -6.94 -4.75 -20.91
N HIS A 453 -6.05 -4.29 -21.78
CA HIS A 453 -5.42 -5.09 -22.85
C HIS A 453 -4.18 -5.87 -22.41
N ARG A 454 -3.81 -5.84 -21.12
CA ARG A 454 -2.64 -6.57 -20.61
C ARG A 454 -2.78 -8.07 -20.87
N GLY A 455 -1.77 -8.64 -21.50
CA GLY A 455 -1.70 -10.06 -21.83
C GLY A 455 -2.27 -10.42 -23.20
N GLU A 456 -2.76 -9.49 -24.02
CA GLU A 456 -3.31 -9.83 -25.35
C GLU A 456 -2.23 -10.07 -26.43
N GLY A 457 -1.02 -9.54 -26.27
CA GLY A 457 0.07 -9.69 -27.24
C GLY A 457 1.15 -10.69 -26.82
N GLY A 458 1.92 -11.16 -27.81
CA GLY A 458 3.27 -11.65 -27.58
C GLY A 458 3.48 -13.16 -27.45
N LEU A 459 4.64 -13.47 -26.87
CA LEU A 459 5.13 -14.79 -26.54
C LEU A 459 4.63 -15.18 -25.14
N VAL A 460 4.12 -16.40 -24.99
CA VAL A 460 3.65 -16.90 -23.70
C VAL A 460 4.21 -18.27 -23.35
N VAL A 461 4.26 -18.58 -22.06
CA VAL A 461 4.43 -19.95 -21.60
C VAL A 461 3.13 -20.69 -21.91
N ASN A 462 3.19 -21.65 -22.82
CA ASN A 462 2.06 -22.44 -23.27
C ASN A 462 1.84 -23.69 -22.44
N ALA A 463 2.92 -24.37 -22.04
CA ALA A 463 2.84 -25.58 -21.25
C ALA A 463 4.04 -25.73 -20.30
N VAL A 464 3.79 -26.38 -19.17
CA VAL A 464 4.77 -26.86 -18.20
C VAL A 464 4.66 -28.38 -18.17
N ALA A 465 5.62 -29.05 -18.80
CA ALA A 465 5.75 -30.50 -18.84
C ALA A 465 6.81 -30.97 -17.81
N PRO A 466 6.88 -32.26 -17.45
CA PRO A 466 7.77 -32.73 -16.39
C PRO A 466 9.26 -32.40 -16.54
N ASP A 467 9.75 -32.19 -17.76
CA ASP A 467 11.16 -31.95 -18.10
C ASP A 467 11.40 -30.70 -18.96
N ALA A 468 10.36 -29.93 -19.25
CA ALA A 468 10.43 -28.84 -20.21
C ALA A 468 9.28 -27.85 -20.04
N ILE A 469 9.45 -26.66 -20.61
CA ILE A 469 8.34 -25.78 -20.92
C ILE A 469 8.12 -25.70 -22.43
N GLU A 470 6.92 -25.34 -22.83
CA GLU A 470 6.58 -24.99 -24.21
C GLU A 470 6.22 -23.52 -24.26
N LEU A 471 6.79 -22.80 -25.22
CA LEU A 471 6.43 -21.43 -25.55
C LEU A 471 5.48 -21.42 -26.73
N TYR A 472 4.55 -20.47 -26.77
CA TYR A 472 3.69 -20.22 -27.92
C TYR A 472 3.77 -18.75 -28.33
N ASN A 473 3.87 -18.51 -29.63
CA ASN A 473 3.88 -17.17 -30.20
C ASN A 473 2.49 -16.83 -30.74
N ARG A 474 1.82 -15.85 -30.13
CA ARG A 474 0.50 -15.37 -30.57
C ARG A 474 0.57 -14.42 -31.78
N GLU A 475 1.77 -13.99 -32.17
CA GLU A 475 1.98 -12.99 -33.20
C GLU A 475 2.00 -13.61 -34.61
N ASP A 476 1.72 -12.78 -35.62
CA ASP A 476 1.80 -13.14 -37.05
C ASP A 476 3.24 -13.18 -37.59
N THR A 477 4.22 -12.77 -36.78
CA THR A 477 5.64 -12.73 -37.14
C THR A 477 6.48 -13.65 -36.26
N PRO A 478 7.57 -14.24 -36.78
CA PRO A 478 8.44 -15.08 -35.96
C PRO A 478 9.03 -14.29 -34.79
N ARG A 479 9.08 -14.89 -33.60
CA ARG A 479 9.60 -14.27 -32.39
C ARG A 479 10.99 -14.81 -32.04
N ASP A 480 12.01 -13.96 -32.12
CA ASP A 480 13.34 -14.27 -31.58
C ASP A 480 13.32 -14.19 -30.05
N LEU A 481 13.93 -15.17 -29.39
CA LEU A 481 14.09 -15.23 -27.94
C LEU A 481 15.34 -14.49 -27.45
N GLY A 482 16.19 -14.00 -28.36
CA GLY A 482 17.33 -13.16 -28.03
C GLY A 482 16.94 -11.95 -27.19
N GLY A 483 17.68 -11.72 -26.11
CA GLY A 483 17.38 -10.64 -25.15
C GLY A 483 16.32 -10.99 -24.11
N LEU A 484 15.83 -12.23 -24.08
CA LEU A 484 14.97 -12.75 -23.02
C LEU A 484 15.75 -13.66 -22.06
N ALA A 485 15.21 -13.85 -20.86
CA ALA A 485 15.68 -14.83 -19.88
C ALA A 485 14.50 -15.65 -19.35
N ILE A 486 14.77 -16.90 -18.99
CA ILE A 486 13.84 -17.81 -18.33
C ILE A 486 14.30 -18.08 -16.89
N THR A 487 13.35 -18.25 -15.97
CA THR A 487 13.62 -18.59 -14.57
C THR A 487 12.51 -19.44 -13.94
N GLY A 488 12.88 -20.24 -12.94
CA GLY A 488 11.95 -20.92 -12.03
C GLY A 488 11.78 -20.23 -10.68
N ASP A 489 12.39 -19.07 -10.52
CA ASP A 489 12.27 -18.18 -9.36
C ASP A 489 12.07 -16.75 -9.90
N LEU A 490 10.87 -16.21 -9.75
CA LEU A 490 10.47 -14.90 -10.28
C LEU A 490 11.20 -13.74 -9.59
N ARG A 491 11.91 -13.99 -8.49
CA ARG A 491 12.79 -13.02 -7.83
C ARG A 491 14.18 -13.01 -8.45
N GLN A 492 14.56 -14.08 -9.14
CA GLN A 492 15.80 -14.20 -9.92
C GLN A 492 15.50 -14.07 -11.42
N ARG A 493 14.97 -12.90 -11.80
CA ARG A 493 14.41 -12.62 -13.14
C ARG A 493 15.34 -12.95 -14.31
N LEU A 494 16.66 -12.83 -14.13
CA LEU A 494 17.66 -12.97 -15.20
C LEU A 494 18.52 -14.25 -15.08
N ALA A 495 18.02 -15.29 -14.42
CA ALA A 495 18.81 -16.49 -14.11
C ALA A 495 19.37 -17.21 -15.35
N THR A 496 18.54 -17.44 -16.38
CA THR A 496 18.95 -18.19 -17.58
C THR A 496 18.65 -17.40 -18.86
N PRO A 497 19.63 -16.69 -19.45
CA PRO A 497 19.43 -16.01 -20.74
C PRO A 497 19.11 -16.99 -21.87
N LEU A 498 18.21 -16.61 -22.76
CA LEU A 498 17.83 -17.38 -23.94
C LEU A 498 18.74 -17.01 -25.14
N PRO A 499 19.20 -17.98 -25.95
CA PRO A 499 20.12 -17.70 -27.05
C PRO A 499 19.44 -16.93 -28.19
N ALA A 500 20.11 -15.89 -28.68
CA ALA A 500 19.69 -15.17 -29.89
C ALA A 500 19.66 -16.09 -31.12
N GLY A 501 18.72 -15.83 -32.04
CA GLY A 501 18.48 -16.69 -33.20
C GLY A 501 17.65 -17.93 -32.90
N THR A 502 17.23 -18.13 -31.65
CA THR A 502 16.21 -19.13 -31.30
C THR A 502 14.84 -18.53 -31.57
N VAL A 503 14.12 -19.05 -32.55
CA VAL A 503 12.88 -18.42 -33.04
C VAL A 503 11.67 -19.31 -32.79
N VAL A 504 10.60 -18.73 -32.26
CA VAL A 504 9.27 -19.35 -32.20
C VAL A 504 8.47 -18.90 -33.43
N PRO A 505 8.01 -19.83 -34.30
CA PRO A 505 7.28 -19.46 -35.51
C PRO A 505 5.95 -18.77 -35.17
N PRO A 506 5.39 -17.96 -36.10
CA PRO A 506 4.05 -17.39 -35.95
C PRO A 506 3.02 -18.46 -35.63
N HIS A 507 2.16 -18.22 -34.64
CA HIS A 507 1.10 -19.16 -34.21
C HIS A 507 1.61 -20.59 -33.95
N GLY A 508 2.87 -20.73 -33.53
CA GLY A 508 3.50 -22.02 -33.32
C GLY A 508 4.21 -22.11 -31.97
N THR A 509 4.72 -23.32 -31.69
CA THR A 509 5.32 -23.64 -30.40
C THR A 509 6.82 -23.87 -30.48
N LEU A 510 7.48 -23.73 -29.33
CA LEU A 510 8.86 -24.18 -29.12
C LEU A 510 9.02 -24.79 -27.73
N ARG A 511 9.52 -26.02 -27.67
CA ARG A 511 9.83 -26.71 -26.41
C ARG A 511 11.26 -26.40 -25.98
N LEU A 512 11.44 -26.01 -24.72
CA LEU A 512 12.72 -25.71 -24.10
C LEU A 512 12.93 -26.59 -22.85
N PRO A 513 14.10 -27.23 -22.68
CA PRO A 513 14.43 -27.94 -21.45
C PRO A 513 14.34 -27.01 -20.24
N PHE A 514 13.68 -27.45 -19.19
CA PHE A 514 13.47 -26.64 -17.99
C PHE A 514 13.22 -27.54 -16.77
N PRO A 515 13.90 -27.31 -15.63
CA PRO A 515 13.67 -28.09 -14.42
C PRO A 515 12.32 -27.71 -13.78
N VAL A 516 11.40 -28.67 -13.72
CA VAL A 516 10.07 -28.49 -13.12
C VAL A 516 10.04 -29.12 -11.73
N ALA A 517 9.57 -28.36 -10.74
CA ALA A 517 9.48 -28.80 -9.35
C ALA A 517 8.30 -29.77 -9.16
N ALA A 518 8.50 -30.81 -8.34
CA ALA A 518 7.51 -31.87 -8.14
C ALA A 518 6.29 -31.39 -7.31
N GLU A 519 6.51 -30.41 -6.45
CA GLU A 519 5.54 -29.78 -5.57
C GLU A 519 4.78 -28.61 -6.21
N GLY A 520 5.06 -28.32 -7.48
CA GLY A 520 4.61 -27.09 -8.15
C GLY A 520 5.60 -25.94 -7.95
N GLY A 521 5.40 -24.86 -8.68
CA GLY A 521 6.31 -23.73 -8.68
C GLY A 521 5.88 -22.63 -9.65
N GLU A 522 6.86 -21.85 -10.06
CA GLU A 522 6.68 -20.72 -10.97
C GLU A 522 7.62 -20.83 -12.17
N VAL A 523 7.21 -20.24 -13.30
CA VAL A 523 8.03 -20.05 -14.49
C VAL A 523 7.84 -18.61 -14.93
N GLY A 524 8.93 -17.91 -15.21
CA GLY A 524 8.88 -16.57 -15.78
C GLY A 524 9.77 -16.44 -17.00
N ILE A 525 9.31 -15.65 -17.96
CA ILE A 525 10.10 -15.15 -19.08
C ILE A 525 10.22 -13.64 -18.89
N PHE A 526 11.43 -13.12 -18.87
CA PHE A 526 11.70 -11.71 -18.66
C PHE A 526 12.49 -11.12 -19.81
N ASP A 527 12.18 -9.87 -20.14
CA ASP A 527 13.02 -9.07 -21.02
C ASP A 527 14.28 -8.63 -20.25
N VAL A 528 15.47 -8.89 -20.80
CA VAL A 528 16.75 -8.65 -20.10
C VAL A 528 17.01 -7.16 -19.90
N ALA A 529 16.58 -6.31 -20.85
CA ALA A 529 16.86 -4.88 -20.80
C ALA A 529 16.00 -4.16 -19.76
N THR A 530 14.72 -4.51 -19.69
CA THR A 530 13.74 -3.89 -18.79
C THR A 530 13.60 -4.63 -17.46
N GLN A 531 13.99 -5.91 -17.42
CA GLN A 531 13.73 -6.83 -16.31
C GLN A 531 12.24 -7.01 -15.97
N LEU A 532 11.35 -6.69 -16.91
CA LEU A 532 9.91 -6.87 -16.78
C LEU A 532 9.48 -8.20 -17.42
N PRO A 533 8.42 -8.84 -16.89
CA PRO A 533 7.95 -10.12 -17.41
C PRO A 533 7.32 -9.95 -18.80
N VAL A 534 7.65 -10.88 -19.68
CA VAL A 534 6.90 -11.16 -20.91
C VAL A 534 5.70 -12.04 -20.57
N ASP A 535 5.92 -13.12 -19.79
CA ASP A 535 4.87 -13.97 -19.24
C ASP A 535 5.36 -14.62 -17.93
N ALA A 536 4.43 -14.95 -17.04
CA ALA A 536 4.71 -15.66 -15.79
C ALA A 536 3.54 -16.60 -15.45
N VAL A 537 3.88 -17.80 -14.97
CA VAL A 537 2.89 -18.86 -14.71
C VAL A 537 3.22 -19.57 -13.41
N TYR A 538 2.20 -19.77 -12.59
CA TYR A 538 2.23 -20.66 -11.44
C TYR A 538 1.58 -22.02 -11.79
N TYR A 539 2.28 -23.09 -11.46
CA TYR A 539 1.83 -24.46 -11.70
C TYR A 539 1.80 -25.26 -10.38
N GLY A 540 0.81 -26.13 -10.24
CA GLY A 540 0.72 -27.07 -9.13
C GLY A 540 1.57 -28.32 -9.35
N PRO A 541 1.58 -29.28 -8.40
CA PRO A 541 2.29 -30.54 -8.54
C PRO A 541 1.94 -31.27 -9.86
N PRO A 542 2.91 -31.47 -10.79
CA PRO A 542 2.58 -31.99 -12.11
C PRO A 542 2.14 -33.45 -12.11
N GLY A 543 2.67 -34.27 -11.20
CA GLY A 543 2.32 -35.70 -11.12
C GLY A 543 2.58 -36.48 -12.42
N GLY A 544 3.55 -36.03 -13.23
CA GLY A 544 3.87 -36.61 -14.54
C GLY A 544 2.98 -36.14 -15.70
N ARG A 545 1.99 -35.27 -15.44
CA ARG A 545 1.11 -34.67 -16.46
C ARG A 545 1.69 -33.36 -16.97
N THR A 546 1.17 -32.88 -18.10
CA THR A 546 1.52 -31.56 -18.63
C THR A 546 0.44 -30.57 -18.25
N TYR A 547 0.82 -29.43 -17.70
CA TYR A 547 -0.09 -28.33 -17.40
C TYR A 547 0.00 -27.29 -18.50
N ALA A 548 -1.10 -26.99 -19.20
CA ALA A 548 -1.04 -26.20 -20.43
C ALA A 548 -2.25 -25.28 -20.63
N ARG A 549 -2.01 -24.17 -21.34
CA ARG A 549 -3.05 -23.32 -21.90
C ARG A 549 -3.95 -24.15 -22.81
N THR A 550 -5.26 -23.96 -22.77
CA THR A 550 -6.20 -24.75 -23.59
C THR A 550 -7.32 -23.85 -24.15
N PRO A 551 -7.36 -23.59 -25.47
CA PRO A 551 -6.40 -24.01 -26.51
C PRO A 551 -5.01 -23.35 -26.34
N ASP A 552 -4.04 -23.72 -27.18
CA ASP A 552 -2.69 -23.12 -27.15
C ASP A 552 -2.77 -21.59 -27.27
N GLY A 553 -1.96 -20.91 -26.46
CA GLY A 553 -1.97 -19.46 -26.37
C GLY A 553 -3.21 -18.86 -25.68
N ALA A 554 -4.15 -19.63 -25.11
CA ALA A 554 -5.30 -19.06 -24.37
C ALA A 554 -4.95 -18.64 -22.93
N GLU A 555 -5.80 -17.85 -22.25
CA GLU A 555 -5.64 -17.55 -20.82
C GLU A 555 -6.18 -18.65 -19.88
N THR A 556 -6.92 -19.61 -20.44
CA THR A 556 -7.45 -20.79 -19.75
C THR A 556 -6.41 -21.89 -19.68
N TRP A 557 -6.31 -22.57 -18.54
CA TRP A 557 -5.34 -23.63 -18.30
C TRP A 557 -6.00 -24.94 -17.90
N GLY A 558 -5.32 -26.07 -18.18
CA GLY A 558 -5.76 -27.39 -17.78
C GLY A 558 -4.65 -28.44 -17.81
N TRP A 559 -4.92 -29.58 -17.20
CA TRP A 559 -4.05 -30.75 -17.23
C TRP A 559 -4.28 -31.57 -18.51
N ARG A 560 -3.20 -31.89 -19.21
CA ARG A 560 -3.14 -32.77 -20.39
C ARG A 560 -2.49 -34.10 -20.06
#